data_AF-A0A1Y2AVM9-F1
#
_entry.id   AF-A0A1Y2AVM9-F1
#
_cell.length_a   1.000
_cell.length_b   1.000
_cell.length_c   1.000
_cell.angle_alpha   90.00
_cell.angle_beta   90.00
_cell.angle_gamma   90.00
#
_symmetry.space_group_name_H-M   'P 1'
#
loop_
_entity.id
_entity.type
_entity.pdbx_description
1 polymer ?
#
loop_
_entity_poly.entity_id
_entity_poly.type
_entity_poly.pdbx_seq_one_letter_code
_entity_poly.pdbx_strand_id
1 'polypeptide(L)'
;MKFSTAIVALFAAASAIAAPVNTFDQCQKEVFSVTSACTAEVGEDRVQACADSLSEKCQNFFNSPLKYITQCQNITEQQKTYLEEFVNERHADNNLYCHKNPDGKYCAFGDVLITDKKLTEDDFKNAIKASCDCHECVSLTIESIKNTITAAKYRKDTQSTYLNWYKNGLAYLQSEECLTHAHH
;
A
#
# COMPACT_ATOMS: atom_id res chain seq x y z
N MET A 1 29.16 64.09 -39.20
CA MET A 1 29.44 62.65 -39.08
C MET A 1 29.98 62.34 -37.68
N LYS A 2 29.14 61.80 -36.79
CA LYS A 2 29.55 60.99 -35.64
C LYS A 2 28.41 60.02 -35.36
N PHE A 3 28.63 58.77 -35.75
CA PHE A 3 27.76 57.65 -35.45
C PHE A 3 27.92 57.30 -33.97
N SER A 4 26.83 57.06 -33.25
CA SER A 4 26.88 56.33 -31.99
C SER A 4 25.69 55.38 -31.94
N THR A 5 26.09 54.12 -31.90
CA THR A 5 25.36 52.90 -32.19
C THR A 5 24.37 52.61 -31.09
N ALA A 6 23.13 52.29 -31.47
CA ALA A 6 22.10 51.79 -30.57
C ALA A 6 22.54 50.42 -30.01
N ILE A 7 22.63 50.31 -28.68
CA ILE A 7 22.80 49.04 -27.99
C ILE A 7 21.40 48.41 -27.89
N VAL A 8 21.10 47.53 -28.85
CA VAL A 8 19.96 46.62 -28.75
C VAL A 8 20.30 45.57 -27.71
N ALA A 9 19.78 45.74 -26.50
CA ALA A 9 19.85 44.72 -25.46
C ALA A 9 18.94 43.55 -25.88
N LEU A 10 19.55 42.49 -26.43
CA LEU A 10 18.90 41.19 -26.57
C LEU A 10 18.68 40.62 -25.16
N PHE A 11 17.44 40.67 -24.67
CA PHE A 11 17.00 39.81 -23.58
C PHE A 11 17.00 38.38 -24.12
N ALA A 12 18.09 37.65 -23.86
CA ALA A 12 18.09 36.21 -23.97
C ALA A 12 17.09 35.68 -22.94
N ALA A 13 15.88 35.36 -23.39
CA ALA A 13 14.97 34.50 -22.64
C ALA A 13 15.67 33.14 -22.51
N ALA A 14 16.38 32.96 -21.40
CA ALA A 14 16.82 31.64 -20.98
C ALA A 14 15.53 30.87 -20.66
N SER A 15 15.01 30.14 -21.64
CA SER A 15 14.07 29.05 -21.39
C SER A 15 14.87 28.09 -20.51
N ALA A 16 14.68 28.19 -19.20
CA ALA A 16 15.05 27.11 -18.30
C ALA A 16 14.24 25.92 -18.77
N ILE A 17 14.87 25.06 -19.57
CA ILE A 17 14.35 23.74 -19.89
C ILE A 17 14.38 23.04 -18.54
N ALA A 18 13.28 23.14 -17.79
CA ALA A 18 13.08 22.33 -16.61
C ALA A 18 13.31 20.90 -17.11
N ALA A 19 14.32 20.22 -16.56
CA ALA A 19 14.56 18.82 -16.87
C ALA A 19 13.20 18.10 -16.78
N PRO A 20 12.85 17.22 -17.74
CA PRO A 20 11.58 16.53 -17.70
C PRO A 20 11.51 15.83 -16.35
N VAL A 21 10.68 16.36 -15.45
CA VAL A 21 10.54 15.79 -14.12
C VAL A 21 9.99 14.40 -14.35
N ASN A 22 10.65 13.37 -13.81
CA ASN A 22 10.20 12.00 -14.00
C ASN A 22 8.77 11.89 -13.47
N THR A 23 7.80 11.90 -14.39
CA THR A 23 6.36 12.00 -14.08
C THR A 23 5.92 10.84 -13.20
N PHE A 24 6.58 9.69 -13.36
CA PHE A 24 6.36 8.53 -12.52
C PHE A 24 6.82 8.73 -11.08
N ASP A 25 8.02 9.27 -10.83
CA ASP A 25 8.52 9.45 -9.46
C ASP A 25 7.62 10.40 -8.66
N GLN A 26 7.11 11.46 -9.30
CA GLN A 26 6.16 12.36 -8.67
C GLN A 26 4.82 11.69 -8.40
N CYS A 27 4.26 10.97 -9.38
CA CYS A 27 3.04 10.20 -9.20
C CYS A 27 3.18 9.20 -8.05
N GLN A 28 4.27 8.43 -8.03
CA GLN A 28 4.56 7.44 -7.00
C GLN A 28 4.64 8.09 -5.61
N LYS A 29 5.35 9.22 -5.49
CA LYS A 29 5.47 9.94 -4.21
C LYS A 29 4.10 10.38 -3.68
N GLU A 30 3.25 10.93 -4.55
CA GLU A 30 1.90 11.36 -4.16
C GLU A 30 1.03 10.18 -3.76
N VAL A 31 1.01 9.10 -4.55
CA VAL A 31 0.27 7.87 -4.21
C VAL A 31 0.72 7.32 -2.86
N PHE A 32 2.03 7.26 -2.61
CA PHE A 32 2.58 6.76 -1.34
C PHE A 32 2.21 7.67 -0.17
N SER A 33 2.26 8.98 -0.36
CA SER A 33 1.87 9.95 0.66
C SER A 33 0.40 9.85 1.02
N VAL A 34 -0.50 9.72 0.03
CA VAL A 34 -1.94 9.58 0.29
C VAL A 34 -2.23 8.23 0.92
N THR A 35 -1.57 7.16 0.47
CA THR A 35 -1.71 5.82 1.06
C THR A 35 -1.33 5.83 2.53
N SER A 36 -0.15 6.36 2.87
CA SER A 36 0.32 6.47 4.25
C SER A 36 -0.60 7.33 5.12
N ALA A 37 -1.25 8.35 4.57
CA ALA A 37 -2.24 9.14 5.30
C ALA A 37 -3.60 8.44 5.48
N CYS A 38 -3.82 7.32 4.78
CA CYS A 38 -5.09 6.58 4.76
C CYS A 38 -4.98 5.18 5.34
N THR A 39 -3.77 4.71 5.67
CA THR A 39 -3.51 3.42 6.28
C THR A 39 -2.69 3.59 7.53
N ALA A 40 -2.94 2.75 8.53
CA ALA A 40 -2.12 2.75 9.74
C ALA A 40 -0.64 2.50 9.43
N GLU A 41 0.23 3.19 10.16
CA GLU A 41 1.68 3.00 10.14
C GLU A 41 2.21 2.59 11.52
N VAL A 42 3.46 2.10 11.56
CA VAL A 42 4.07 1.62 12.81
C VAL A 42 4.16 2.74 13.84
N GLY A 43 3.64 2.49 15.04
CA GLY A 43 3.67 3.43 16.17
C GLY A 43 2.50 4.42 16.21
N GLU A 44 1.58 4.37 15.24
CA GLU A 44 0.36 5.17 15.27
C GLU A 44 -0.70 4.60 16.24
N ASP A 45 -1.62 5.47 16.67
CA ASP A 45 -2.79 5.03 17.41
C ASP A 45 -3.73 4.26 16.48
N ARG A 46 -3.91 2.97 16.76
CA ARG A 46 -4.74 2.07 15.94
C ARG A 46 -6.15 2.61 15.74
N VAL A 47 -6.79 3.11 16.80
CA VAL A 47 -8.20 3.53 16.73
C VAL A 47 -8.33 4.74 15.80
N GLN A 48 -7.45 5.73 15.95
CA GLN A 48 -7.43 6.92 15.12
C GLN A 48 -7.09 6.57 13.66
N ALA A 49 -6.05 5.78 13.42
CA ALA A 49 -5.66 5.40 12.06
C ALA A 49 -6.77 4.64 11.33
N CYS A 50 -7.48 3.75 12.05
CA CYS A 50 -8.65 3.06 11.51
C CYS A 50 -9.82 4.01 11.23
N ALA A 51 -10.07 5.00 12.09
CA ALA A 51 -11.10 6.01 11.84
C ALA A 51 -10.77 6.86 10.60
N ASP A 52 -9.51 7.27 10.44
CA ASP A 52 -9.05 8.07 9.30
C ASP A 52 -9.18 7.30 7.98
N SER A 53 -8.88 6.00 7.99
CA SER A 53 -9.03 5.11 6.83
C SER A 53 -10.48 5.00 6.32
N LEU A 54 -11.46 5.16 7.21
CA LEU A 54 -12.89 5.13 6.88
C LEU A 54 -13.43 6.46 6.38
N SER A 55 -12.60 7.52 6.36
CA SER A 55 -13.01 8.82 5.84
C SER A 55 -13.38 8.74 4.36
N GLU A 56 -14.33 9.58 3.93
CA GLU A 56 -14.75 9.66 2.53
C GLU A 56 -13.56 9.90 1.59
N LYS A 57 -12.58 10.70 2.04
CA LYS A 57 -11.35 10.96 1.30
C LYS A 57 -10.58 9.66 1.02
N CYS A 58 -10.34 8.85 2.05
CA CYS A 58 -9.57 7.62 1.91
C CYS A 58 -10.33 6.54 1.13
N GLN A 59 -11.64 6.40 1.37
CA GLN A 59 -12.48 5.47 0.61
C GLN A 59 -12.53 5.84 -0.89
N ASN A 60 -12.64 7.13 -1.22
CA ASN A 60 -12.55 7.59 -2.61
C ASN A 60 -11.18 7.34 -3.24
N PHE A 61 -10.11 7.47 -2.46
CA PHE A 61 -8.75 7.17 -2.91
C PHE A 61 -8.57 5.67 -3.18
N PHE A 62 -8.96 4.78 -2.26
CA PHE A 62 -8.83 3.33 -2.45
C PHE A 62 -9.61 2.81 -3.66
N ASN A 63 -10.77 3.41 -3.96
CA ASN A 63 -11.56 3.05 -5.14
C ASN A 63 -10.94 3.51 -6.47
N SER A 64 -10.09 4.53 -6.46
CA SER A 64 -9.58 5.18 -7.67
C SER A 64 -8.27 5.93 -7.40
N PRO A 65 -7.18 5.22 -7.06
CA PRO A 65 -5.98 5.84 -6.47
C PRO A 65 -5.28 6.84 -7.37
N LEU A 66 -5.41 6.68 -8.69
CA LEU A 66 -4.73 7.52 -9.67
C LEU A 66 -5.62 8.62 -10.25
N LYS A 67 -6.95 8.58 -10.02
CA LYS A 67 -7.93 9.40 -10.74
C LYS A 67 -7.73 10.90 -10.53
N TYR A 68 -7.31 11.30 -9.32
CA TYR A 68 -7.22 12.71 -8.94
C TYR A 68 -5.79 13.22 -8.78
N ILE A 69 -4.78 12.38 -8.99
CA ILE A 69 -3.37 12.76 -8.90
C ILE A 69 -2.89 13.16 -10.29
N THR A 70 -2.79 14.46 -10.54
CA THR A 70 -2.46 15.02 -11.87
C THR A 70 -1.14 14.47 -12.42
N GLN A 71 -0.18 14.21 -11.54
CA GLN A 71 1.13 13.65 -11.88
C GLN A 71 1.04 12.23 -12.47
N CYS A 72 -0.06 11.52 -12.21
CA CYS A 72 -0.33 10.16 -12.70
C CYS A 72 -1.02 10.12 -14.07
N GLN A 73 -1.34 11.25 -14.69
CA GLN A 73 -2.05 11.26 -15.98
C GLN A 73 -1.22 10.69 -17.14
N ASN A 74 0.11 10.81 -17.07
CA ASN A 74 1.04 10.50 -18.17
C ASN A 74 2.04 9.39 -17.81
N ILE A 75 1.62 8.39 -17.03
CA ILE A 75 2.44 7.20 -16.72
C ILE A 75 2.03 6.01 -17.59
N THR A 76 2.92 5.03 -17.74
CA THR A 76 2.66 3.81 -18.51
C THR A 76 1.65 2.91 -17.80
N GLU A 77 1.01 2.00 -18.54
CA GLU A 77 0.06 1.06 -17.94
C GLU A 77 0.72 0.17 -16.89
N GLN A 78 1.95 -0.29 -17.12
CA GLN A 78 2.70 -1.06 -16.13
C GLN A 78 2.95 -0.26 -14.83
N GLN A 79 3.21 1.05 -14.96
CA GLN A 79 3.37 1.94 -13.81
C GLN A 79 2.06 2.16 -13.07
N LYS A 80 0.93 2.25 -13.79
CA LYS A 80 -0.40 2.33 -13.15
C LYS A 80 -0.70 1.08 -12.36
N THR A 81 -0.57 -0.10 -12.98
CA THR A 81 -0.81 -1.38 -12.31
C THR A 81 0.07 -1.52 -11.08
N TYR A 82 1.36 -1.17 -11.16
CA TYR A 82 2.24 -1.19 -9.99
C TYR A 82 1.70 -0.34 -8.82
N LEU A 83 1.24 0.88 -9.09
CA LEU A 83 0.73 1.79 -8.05
C LEU A 83 -0.65 1.37 -7.54
N GLU A 84 -1.53 0.88 -8.41
CA GLU A 84 -2.85 0.36 -8.03
C GLU A 84 -2.71 -0.89 -7.14
N GLU A 85 -1.85 -1.85 -7.52
CA GLU A 85 -1.61 -3.04 -6.72
C GLU A 85 -0.95 -2.70 -5.37
N PHE A 86 -0.08 -1.69 -5.32
CA PHE A 86 0.46 -1.18 -4.06
C PHE A 86 -0.65 -0.63 -3.15
N VAL A 87 -1.58 0.17 -3.69
CA VAL A 87 -2.69 0.71 -2.91
C VAL A 87 -3.65 -0.40 -2.47
N ASN A 88 -3.97 -1.35 -3.35
CA ASN A 88 -4.86 -2.47 -3.04
C ASN A 88 -4.30 -3.34 -1.91
N GLU A 89 -3.00 -3.64 -1.94
CA GLU A 89 -2.30 -4.33 -0.84
C GLU A 89 -2.42 -3.55 0.46
N ARG A 90 -2.04 -2.26 0.47
CA ARG A 90 -2.09 -1.44 1.67
C ARG A 90 -3.50 -1.28 2.22
N HIS A 91 -4.51 -1.19 1.36
CA HIS A 91 -5.90 -1.13 1.76
C HIS A 91 -6.38 -2.45 2.39
N ALA A 92 -6.06 -3.59 1.80
CA ALA A 92 -6.39 -4.90 2.34
C ALA A 92 -5.71 -5.15 3.70
N ASP A 93 -4.43 -4.77 3.81
CA ASP A 93 -3.66 -4.85 5.06
C ASP A 93 -4.30 -3.99 6.15
N ASN A 94 -4.69 -2.76 5.82
CA ASN A 94 -5.35 -1.85 6.76
C ASN A 94 -6.74 -2.35 7.17
N ASN A 95 -7.51 -2.91 6.24
CA ASN A 95 -8.82 -3.50 6.55
C ASN A 95 -8.68 -4.64 7.56
N LEU A 96 -7.69 -5.52 7.38
CA LEU A 96 -7.39 -6.58 8.34
C LEU A 96 -6.94 -6.02 9.70
N TYR A 97 -6.03 -5.04 9.68
CA TYR A 97 -5.51 -4.39 10.90
C TYR A 97 -6.62 -3.73 11.74
N CYS A 98 -7.58 -3.12 11.06
CA CYS A 98 -8.67 -2.38 11.68
C CYS A 98 -9.88 -3.22 12.05
N HIS A 99 -9.97 -4.46 11.54
CA HIS A 99 -11.11 -5.32 11.79
C HIS A 99 -11.12 -5.84 13.23
N LYS A 100 -12.27 -5.67 13.89
CA LYS A 100 -12.56 -6.31 15.18
C LYS A 100 -13.53 -7.46 14.94
N ASN A 101 -13.19 -8.62 15.49
CA ASN A 101 -14.08 -9.76 15.53
C ASN A 101 -15.28 -9.48 16.48
N PRO A 102 -16.29 -10.37 16.53
CA PRO A 102 -17.47 -10.20 17.40
C PRO A 102 -17.16 -10.04 18.89
N ASP A 103 -16.03 -10.58 19.37
CA ASP A 103 -15.55 -10.41 20.75
C ASP A 103 -14.86 -9.07 21.01
N GLY A 104 -14.79 -8.19 19.99
CA GLY A 104 -14.15 -6.88 20.06
C GLY A 104 -12.62 -6.92 19.96
N LYS A 105 -12.02 -8.09 19.66
CA LYS A 105 -10.57 -8.26 19.48
C LYS A 105 -10.18 -8.04 18.02
N TYR A 106 -9.01 -7.44 17.80
CA TYR A 106 -8.47 -7.29 16.44
C TYR A 106 -8.00 -8.62 15.87
N CYS A 107 -8.01 -8.75 14.54
CA CYS A 107 -7.43 -9.92 13.87
C CYS A 107 -5.92 -9.98 14.08
N ALA A 108 -5.42 -11.12 14.58
CA ALA A 108 -4.04 -11.27 15.03
C ALA A 108 -2.99 -11.02 13.93
N PHE A 109 -3.28 -11.39 12.68
CA PHE A 109 -2.33 -11.16 11.59
C PHE A 109 -2.19 -9.68 11.21
N GLY A 110 -3.16 -8.83 11.55
CA GLY A 110 -3.01 -7.37 11.39
C GLY A 110 -1.78 -6.82 12.11
N ASP A 111 -1.45 -7.34 13.30
CA ASP A 111 -0.29 -6.92 14.09
C ASP A 111 1.05 -7.26 13.41
N VAL A 112 1.07 -8.29 12.55
CA VAL A 112 2.26 -8.69 11.78
C VAL A 112 2.54 -7.71 10.65
N LEU A 113 1.50 -7.07 10.11
CA LEU A 113 1.63 -6.14 8.98
C LEU A 113 2.16 -4.78 9.42
N ILE A 114 1.94 -4.41 10.69
CA ILE A 114 2.30 -3.11 11.26
C ILE A 114 3.22 -3.32 12.47
N THR A 115 4.42 -3.82 12.20
CA THR A 115 5.45 -4.06 13.21
C THR A 115 6.84 -3.60 12.74
N ASP A 116 7.63 -3.05 13.66
CA ASP A 116 9.07 -2.82 13.47
C ASP A 116 9.92 -4.05 13.86
N LYS A 117 9.28 -5.07 14.45
CA LYS A 117 9.95 -6.31 14.83
C LYS A 117 10.43 -7.04 13.57
N LYS A 118 11.69 -7.46 13.56
CA LYS A 118 12.16 -8.45 12.59
C LYS A 118 11.46 -9.78 12.86
N LEU A 119 10.52 -10.13 11.99
CA LEU A 119 9.72 -11.35 12.09
C LEU A 119 10.55 -12.60 11.79
N THR A 120 10.30 -13.65 12.56
CA THR A 120 10.72 -15.02 12.25
C THR A 120 9.61 -15.77 11.51
N GLU A 121 9.94 -16.92 10.91
CA GLU A 121 8.92 -17.78 10.28
C GLU A 121 7.88 -18.26 11.29
N ASP A 122 8.30 -18.52 12.54
CA ASP A 122 7.41 -18.95 13.60
C ASP A 122 6.48 -17.83 14.06
N ASP A 123 6.96 -16.58 14.14
CA ASP A 123 6.08 -15.42 14.39
C ASP A 123 4.97 -15.34 13.33
N PHE A 124 5.34 -15.49 12.06
CA PHE A 124 4.41 -15.47 10.94
C PHE A 124 3.40 -16.62 11.03
N LYS A 125 3.88 -17.86 11.23
CA LYS A 125 3.03 -19.05 11.35
C LYS A 125 2.05 -18.96 12.51
N ASN A 126 2.50 -18.44 13.66
CA ASN A 126 1.64 -18.30 14.83
C ASN A 126 0.52 -17.29 14.59
N ALA A 127 0.81 -16.17 13.94
CA ALA A 127 -0.21 -15.19 13.57
C ALA A 127 -1.21 -15.72 12.52
N ILE A 128 -0.72 -16.49 11.55
CA ILE A 128 -1.58 -17.20 10.57
C ILE A 128 -2.54 -18.16 11.30
N LYS A 129 -2.03 -18.97 12.23
CA LYS A 129 -2.86 -19.89 13.03
C LYS A 129 -3.88 -19.15 13.88
N ALA A 130 -3.48 -18.07 14.55
CA ALA A 130 -4.39 -17.25 15.36
C ALA A 130 -5.49 -16.58 14.52
N SER A 131 -5.28 -16.40 13.21
CA SER A 131 -6.33 -15.87 12.33
C SER A 131 -7.46 -16.88 12.08
N CYS A 132 -7.23 -18.16 12.35
CA CYS A 132 -8.24 -19.21 12.25
C CYS A 132 -9.31 -19.15 13.34
N ASP A 133 -9.18 -18.27 14.34
CA ASP A 133 -10.14 -18.16 15.44
C ASP A 133 -11.49 -17.55 15.00
N CYS A 134 -11.52 -16.82 13.88
CA CYS A 134 -12.71 -16.12 13.38
C CYS A 134 -12.79 -16.16 11.86
N HIS A 135 -13.97 -16.52 11.32
CA HIS A 135 -14.17 -16.61 9.86
C HIS A 135 -13.84 -15.30 9.12
N GLU A 136 -14.24 -14.16 9.67
CA GLU A 136 -13.95 -12.85 9.05
C GLU A 136 -12.44 -12.57 9.05
N CYS A 137 -11.72 -12.90 10.12
CA CYS A 137 -10.27 -12.76 10.17
C CYS A 137 -9.58 -13.70 9.17
N VAL A 138 -10.07 -14.93 8.97
CA VAL A 138 -9.56 -15.82 7.91
C VAL A 138 -9.73 -15.17 6.54
N SER A 139 -10.94 -14.69 6.23
CA SER A 139 -11.24 -14.07 4.93
C SER A 139 -10.38 -12.84 4.66
N LEU A 140 -10.27 -11.92 5.62
CA LEU A 140 -9.47 -10.71 5.49
C LEU A 140 -7.98 -11.02 5.40
N THR A 141 -7.50 -12.02 6.14
CA THR A 141 -6.10 -12.46 6.06
C THR A 141 -5.80 -13.05 4.68
N ILE A 142 -6.70 -13.89 4.14
CA ILE A 142 -6.57 -14.41 2.77
C ILE A 142 -6.52 -13.28 1.75
N GLU A 143 -7.37 -12.26 1.88
CA GLU A 143 -7.40 -11.10 0.99
C GLU A 143 -6.07 -10.32 1.04
N SER A 144 -5.62 -9.92 2.24
CA SER A 144 -4.33 -9.26 2.45
C SER A 144 -3.19 -10.04 1.79
N ILE A 145 -3.05 -11.33 2.11
CA ILE A 145 -1.98 -12.18 1.57
C ILE A 145 -2.02 -12.28 0.04
N LYS A 146 -3.22 -12.42 -0.57
CA LYS A 146 -3.36 -12.48 -2.03
C LYS A 146 -2.92 -11.18 -2.69
N ASN A 147 -3.27 -10.04 -2.10
CA ASN A 147 -2.84 -8.72 -2.61
C ASN A 147 -1.33 -8.55 -2.44
N THR A 148 -0.74 -8.92 -1.30
CA THR A 148 0.73 -8.91 -1.11
C THR A 148 1.45 -9.76 -2.17
N ILE A 149 0.98 -10.98 -2.44
CA ILE A 149 1.56 -11.86 -3.47
C ILE A 149 1.43 -11.24 -4.87
N THR A 150 0.34 -10.52 -5.14
CA THR A 150 0.10 -9.88 -6.43
C THR A 150 1.00 -8.66 -6.63
N ALA A 151 1.03 -7.75 -5.66
CA ALA A 151 1.87 -6.57 -5.68
C ALA A 151 3.38 -6.90 -5.73
N ALA A 152 3.78 -8.00 -5.08
CA ALA A 152 5.15 -8.52 -5.12
C ALA A 152 5.69 -8.79 -6.54
N LYS A 153 4.82 -9.05 -7.52
CA LYS A 153 5.20 -9.25 -8.94
C LYS A 153 5.78 -7.99 -9.59
N TYR A 154 5.45 -6.83 -9.04
CA TYR A 154 5.82 -5.51 -9.58
C TYR A 154 6.94 -4.84 -8.77
N ARG A 155 7.34 -5.41 -7.64
CA ARG A 155 8.45 -4.93 -6.79
C ARG A 155 9.78 -5.56 -7.24
N LYS A 156 10.84 -4.76 -7.29
CA LYS A 156 12.19 -5.24 -7.68
C LYS A 156 12.88 -6.05 -6.58
N ASP A 157 12.51 -5.84 -5.31
CA ASP A 157 13.24 -6.33 -4.14
C ASP A 157 12.41 -7.24 -3.23
N THR A 158 11.44 -8.00 -3.78
CA THR A 158 10.68 -8.95 -2.95
C THR A 158 11.60 -10.05 -2.44
N GLN A 159 11.83 -10.09 -1.13
CA GLN A 159 12.57 -11.18 -0.48
C GLN A 159 11.81 -12.50 -0.65
N SER A 160 12.41 -13.43 -1.40
CA SER A 160 11.81 -14.73 -1.74
C SER A 160 11.36 -15.54 -0.52
N THR A 161 12.05 -15.39 0.62
CA THR A 161 11.71 -16.04 1.89
C THR A 161 10.33 -15.61 2.40
N TYR A 162 10.06 -14.30 2.50
CA TYR A 162 8.75 -13.81 2.96
C TYR A 162 7.64 -14.19 2.00
N LEU A 163 7.89 -14.15 0.69
CA LEU A 163 6.90 -14.56 -0.30
C LEU A 163 6.53 -16.06 -0.17
N ASN A 164 7.48 -16.91 0.21
CA ASN A 164 7.20 -18.31 0.50
C ASN A 164 6.36 -18.47 1.78
N TRP A 165 6.63 -17.68 2.83
CA TRP A 165 5.79 -17.69 4.03
C TRP A 165 4.35 -17.30 3.72
N TYR A 166 4.14 -16.24 2.93
CA TYR A 166 2.82 -15.82 2.46
C TYR A 166 2.09 -16.93 1.69
N LYS A 167 2.77 -17.60 0.75
CA LYS A 167 2.17 -18.71 -0.02
C LYS A 167 1.79 -19.91 0.88
N ASN A 168 2.66 -20.27 1.82
CA ASN A 168 2.40 -21.38 2.75
C ASN A 168 1.27 -21.02 3.72
N GLY A 169 1.24 -19.78 4.23
CA GLY A 169 0.17 -19.27 5.08
C GLY A 169 -1.17 -19.25 4.35
N LEU A 170 -1.20 -18.82 3.09
CA LEU A 170 -2.41 -18.86 2.26
C LEU A 170 -2.94 -20.29 2.10
N ALA A 171 -2.06 -21.25 1.79
CA ALA A 171 -2.45 -22.65 1.66
C ALA A 171 -3.03 -23.21 2.98
N TYR A 172 -2.47 -22.81 4.12
CA TYR A 172 -2.98 -23.19 5.44
C TYR A 172 -4.35 -22.60 5.75
N LEU A 173 -4.54 -21.29 5.53
CA LEU A 173 -5.83 -20.60 5.75
C LEU A 173 -6.96 -21.19 4.89
N GLN A 174 -6.62 -21.75 3.73
CA GLN A 174 -7.56 -22.41 2.81
C GLN A 174 -7.80 -23.90 3.14
N SER A 175 -7.09 -24.45 4.12
CA SER A 175 -7.22 -25.86 4.51
C SER A 175 -8.40 -26.09 5.45
N GLU A 176 -8.93 -27.32 5.45
CA GLU A 176 -9.95 -27.74 6.43
C GLU A 176 -9.48 -27.58 7.87
N GLU A 177 -8.17 -27.73 8.12
CA GLU A 177 -7.60 -27.57 9.46
C GLU A 177 -7.86 -26.16 10.01
N CYS A 178 -7.68 -25.11 9.22
CA CYS A 178 -7.99 -23.75 9.69
C CYS A 178 -9.50 -23.51 9.76
N LEU A 179 -10.24 -23.93 8.73
CA LEU A 179 -11.67 -23.62 8.60
C LEU A 179 -12.56 -24.32 9.63
N THR A 180 -12.12 -25.44 10.19
CA THR A 180 -12.86 -26.17 11.25
C THR A 180 -12.73 -25.54 12.63
N HIS A 181 -11.72 -24.69 12.85
CA HIS A 181 -11.51 -23.97 14.12
C HIS A 181 -12.13 -22.57 14.13
N ALA A 182 -12.56 -22.08 12.98
CA ALA A 182 -13.16 -20.76 12.86
C ALA A 182 -14.58 -20.75 13.44
N HIS A 183 -14.82 -19.81 14.36
CA HIS A 183 -16.16 -19.51 14.85
C HIS A 183 -16.79 -18.40 14.01
N HIS A 184 -18.13 -18.35 14.02
CA HIS A 184 -18.93 -17.29 13.38
C HIS A 184 -18.84 -15.98 14.16
#